data_AF-A0A960J357-F1
#
_entry.id   AF-A0A960J357-F1
#
_cell.length_a   1.000
_cell.length_b   1.000
_cell.length_c   1.000
_cell.angle_alpha   90.00
_cell.angle_beta   90.00
_cell.angle_gamma   90.00
#
_symmetry.space_group_name_H-M   'P 1'
#
loop_
_entity.id
_entity.type
_entity.pdbx_description
1 polymer ?
#
loop_
_entity_poly.entity_id
_entity_poly.type
_entity_poly.pdbx_seq_one_letter_code
_entity_poly.pdbx_strand_id
1 'polypeptide(L)'
;MPSIDDLSLPGDPDFPAEAFSVGCDGDLVERRWLGGEPYYVHHMDVPPSDITVHRGIPCTTPIRAVIDIACDTEPDHLDAVIGDCLGRGLFTVEEAWHRLGQPDMAQRHGAEIVRQALRRLGLG
;
A
#
# COMPACT_ATOMS: atom_id res chain seq x y z
N MET A 1 -8.18 -0.88 25.50
CA MET A 1 -7.48 -2.00 24.86
C MET A 1 -8.57 -2.99 24.50
N PRO A 2 -8.91 -3.13 23.21
CA PRO A 2 -9.90 -4.14 22.81
C PRO A 2 -9.38 -5.54 23.20
N SER A 3 -10.29 -6.40 23.64
CA SER A 3 -10.06 -7.79 24.04
C SER A 3 -9.84 -8.66 22.80
N ILE A 4 -9.18 -9.81 22.96
CA ILE A 4 -9.14 -10.84 21.90
C ILE A 4 -10.55 -11.34 21.53
N ASP A 5 -11.52 -11.16 22.42
CA ASP A 5 -12.94 -11.46 22.20
C ASP A 5 -13.67 -10.40 21.36
N ASP A 6 -13.04 -9.25 21.06
CA ASP A 6 -13.56 -8.23 20.12
C ASP A 6 -13.21 -8.57 18.66
N LEU A 7 -12.58 -9.72 18.41
CA LEU A 7 -12.36 -10.27 17.08
C LEU A 7 -13.66 -10.92 16.61
N SER A 8 -14.48 -10.16 15.87
CA SER A 8 -15.66 -10.69 15.19
C SER A 8 -15.24 -11.85 14.27
N LEU A 9 -15.81 -13.03 14.53
CA LEU A 9 -15.58 -14.21 13.70
C LEU A 9 -16.30 -14.04 12.34
N PRO A 10 -15.75 -14.59 11.26
CA PRO A 10 -16.40 -14.56 9.95
C PRO A 10 -17.78 -15.24 10.01
N GLY A 11 -18.81 -14.54 9.53
CA GLY A 11 -20.19 -15.03 9.45
C GLY A 11 -21.19 -14.45 10.46
N ASP A 12 -20.86 -13.37 11.16
CA ASP A 12 -21.84 -12.62 11.95
C ASP A 12 -22.97 -12.06 11.06
N PRO A 13 -24.26 -12.37 11.31
CA PRO A 13 -25.37 -11.89 10.48
C PRO A 13 -25.55 -10.36 10.47
N ASP A 14 -25.00 -9.65 11.46
CA ASP A 14 -24.98 -8.18 11.46
C ASP A 14 -23.86 -7.61 10.57
N PHE A 15 -22.90 -8.45 10.14
CA PHE A 15 -21.76 -8.11 9.29
C PHE A 15 -21.68 -9.11 8.13
N PRO A 16 -22.40 -8.87 7.02
CA PRO A 16 -22.55 -9.84 5.93
C PRO A 16 -21.19 -10.33 5.42
N ALA A 17 -21.15 -11.62 5.09
CA ALA A 17 -19.97 -12.38 4.69
C ALA A 17 -18.97 -11.60 3.80
N GLU A 18 -17.69 -11.72 4.16
CA GLU A 18 -16.46 -11.38 3.41
C GLU A 18 -16.73 -11.02 1.94
N ALA A 19 -16.89 -9.73 1.66
CA ALA A 19 -17.06 -9.24 0.30
C ALA A 19 -15.70 -9.14 -0.38
N PHE A 20 -15.47 -9.98 -1.39
CA PHE A 20 -14.29 -9.91 -2.23
C PHE A 20 -14.51 -8.95 -3.42
N SER A 21 -13.51 -8.13 -3.71
CA SER A 21 -13.46 -7.23 -4.86
C SER A 21 -12.08 -7.26 -5.51
N VAL A 22 -11.93 -6.62 -6.67
CA VAL A 22 -10.64 -6.45 -7.35
C VAL A 22 -10.14 -5.03 -7.09
N GLY A 23 -8.90 -4.91 -6.58
CA GLY A 23 -8.24 -3.65 -6.31
C GLY A 23 -7.74 -2.94 -7.57
N CYS A 24 -7.23 -1.71 -7.42
CA CYS A 24 -6.75 -0.90 -8.54
C CYS A 24 -5.59 -1.55 -9.33
N ASP A 25 -4.79 -2.36 -8.64
CA ASP A 25 -3.62 -3.06 -9.18
C ASP A 25 -3.96 -4.51 -9.59
N GLY A 26 -5.25 -4.88 -9.57
CA GLY A 26 -5.73 -6.20 -9.95
C GLY A 26 -5.63 -7.26 -8.83
N ASP A 27 -5.26 -6.85 -7.62
CA ASP A 27 -5.18 -7.70 -6.44
C ASP A 27 -6.56 -8.05 -5.87
N LEU A 28 -6.65 -9.15 -5.13
CA LEU A 28 -7.88 -9.58 -4.48
C LEU A 28 -8.04 -8.81 -3.17
N VAL A 29 -9.11 -8.03 -3.05
CA VAL A 29 -9.41 -7.25 -1.85
C VAL A 29 -10.53 -7.93 -1.08
N GLU A 30 -10.27 -8.25 0.18
CA GLU A 30 -11.25 -8.80 1.11
C GLU A 30 -11.69 -7.71 2.09
N ARG A 31 -12.99 -7.43 2.14
CA ARG A 31 -13.55 -6.56 3.17
C ARG A 31 -13.80 -7.35 4.45
N ARG A 32 -13.11 -6.98 5.52
CA ARG A 32 -13.29 -7.49 6.89
C ARG A 32 -13.93 -6.43 7.78
N TRP A 33 -14.47 -6.87 8.92
CA TRP A 33 -14.97 -5.99 9.96
C TRP A 33 -14.18 -6.23 11.24
N LEU A 34 -13.74 -5.15 11.89
CA LEU A 34 -13.05 -5.22 13.17
C LEU A 34 -13.54 -4.04 14.03
N GLY A 35 -14.12 -4.34 15.19
CA GLY A 35 -14.68 -3.30 16.06
C GLY A 35 -15.81 -2.47 15.42
N GLY A 36 -16.55 -3.03 14.47
CA GLY A 36 -17.63 -2.35 13.75
C GLY A 36 -17.18 -1.46 12.58
N GLU A 37 -15.87 -1.33 12.35
CA GLU A 37 -15.31 -0.59 11.21
C GLU A 37 -14.88 -1.56 10.09
N PRO A 38 -15.08 -1.19 8.81
CA PRO A 38 -14.60 -2.00 7.70
C PRO A 38 -13.09 -1.80 7.47
N TYR A 39 -12.38 -2.91 7.27
CA TYR A 39 -10.99 -2.96 6.85
C TYR A 39 -10.89 -3.68 5.52
N TYR A 40 -9.98 -3.24 4.66
CA TYR A 40 -9.73 -3.85 3.36
C TYR A 40 -8.38 -4.56 3.38
N VAL A 41 -8.39 -5.87 3.15
CA VAL A 41 -7.19 -6.70 3.10
C VAL A 41 -6.87 -6.98 1.64
N HIS A 42 -5.78 -6.39 1.17
CA HIS A 42 -5.25 -6.61 -0.17
C HIS A 42 -4.39 -7.88 -0.16
N HIS A 43 -4.84 -8.92 -0.85
CA HIS A 43 -4.12 -10.18 -1.01
C HIS A 43 -3.24 -10.12 -2.25
N MET A 44 -1.93 -10.12 -2.02
CA MET A 44 -0.96 -10.05 -3.11
C MET A 44 0.35 -10.77 -2.78
N ASP A 45 0.97 -11.33 -3.81
CA ASP A 45 2.34 -11.82 -3.73
C ASP A 45 3.31 -10.64 -3.80
N VAL A 46 3.99 -10.38 -2.69
CA VAL A 46 5.02 -9.33 -2.60
C VAL A 46 6.40 -9.96 -2.85
N PRO A 47 7.18 -9.48 -3.83
CA PRO A 47 8.49 -10.05 -4.10
C PRO A 47 9.44 -9.79 -2.93
N PRO A 48 10.40 -10.69 -2.64
CA PRO A 48 11.35 -10.49 -1.53
C PRO A 48 12.13 -9.17 -1.59
N SER A 49 12.35 -8.61 -2.79
CA SER A 49 13.00 -7.31 -2.98
C SER A 49 12.21 -6.14 -2.41
N ASP A 50 10.91 -6.31 -2.17
CA ASP A 50 10.02 -5.33 -1.58
C ASP A 50 9.78 -5.55 -0.10
N ILE A 51 10.45 -6.52 0.52
CA ILE A 51 10.29 -6.82 1.94
C ILE A 51 11.54 -6.33 2.67
N THR A 52 11.32 -5.53 3.70
CA THR A 52 12.32 -5.17 4.71
C THR A 52 11.90 -5.69 6.08
N VAL A 53 12.77 -5.58 7.08
CA VAL A 53 12.47 -5.99 8.45
C VAL A 53 12.69 -4.81 9.38
N HIS A 54 11.62 -4.40 10.06
CA HIS A 54 11.68 -3.38 11.10
C HIS A 54 11.45 -4.04 12.47
N ARG A 55 12.48 -4.05 13.34
CA ARG A 55 12.40 -4.65 14.69
C ARG A 55 11.91 -6.11 14.70
N GLY A 56 12.34 -6.89 13.71
CA GLY A 56 11.93 -8.30 13.55
C GLY A 56 10.58 -8.49 12.86
N ILE A 57 9.88 -7.41 12.49
CA ILE A 57 8.59 -7.47 11.79
C ILE A 57 8.86 -7.28 10.29
N PRO A 58 8.46 -8.23 9.43
CA PRO A 58 8.52 -8.04 8.00
C PRO A 58 7.52 -6.95 7.57
N CYS A 59 8.00 -5.99 6.79
CA CYS A 59 7.22 -4.88 6.26
C CYS A 59 7.59 -4.66 4.81
N THR A 60 6.76 -3.95 4.05
CA THR A 60 7.16 -3.50 2.72
C THR A 60 8.28 -2.46 2.81
N THR A 61 9.13 -2.37 1.79
CA THR A 61 10.08 -1.26 1.66
C THR A 61 9.30 0.06 1.58
N PRO A 62 9.88 1.19 2.03
CA PRO A 62 9.15 2.44 2.03
C PRO A 62 8.63 2.88 0.65
N ILE A 63 9.43 2.70 -0.41
CA ILE A 63 8.97 2.97 -1.78
C ILE A 63 7.82 2.03 -2.20
N ARG A 64 7.85 0.77 -1.79
CA ARG A 64 6.74 -0.16 -2.07
C ARG A 64 5.47 0.29 -1.37
N ALA A 65 5.55 0.68 -0.10
CA ALA A 65 4.41 1.17 0.66
C ALA A 65 3.79 2.43 0.01
N VAL A 66 4.62 3.36 -0.51
CA VAL A 66 4.13 4.52 -1.25
C VAL A 66 3.39 4.11 -2.52
N ILE A 67 3.91 3.11 -3.26
CA ILE A 67 3.24 2.56 -4.45
C ILE A 67 1.89 1.92 -4.07
N ASP A 68 1.83 1.17 -2.96
CA ASP A 68 0.61 0.49 -2.50
C ASP A 68 -0.53 1.47 -2.23
N ILE A 69 -0.26 2.58 -1.52
CA ILE A 69 -1.29 3.54 -1.13
C ILE A 69 -1.64 4.54 -2.22
N ALA A 70 -0.89 4.59 -3.32
CA ALA A 70 -1.00 5.66 -4.31
C ALA A 70 -2.38 5.71 -4.98
N CYS A 71 -3.06 4.57 -5.14
CA CYS A 71 -4.42 4.53 -5.71
C CYS A 71 -5.48 5.12 -4.79
N ASP A 72 -5.29 5.03 -3.48
CA ASP A 72 -6.26 5.43 -2.47
C ASP A 72 -5.89 6.78 -1.83
N THR A 73 -4.87 7.45 -2.38
CA THR A 73 -4.33 8.69 -1.85
C THR A 73 -4.54 9.83 -2.85
N GLU A 74 -5.15 10.93 -2.37
CA GLU A 74 -5.31 12.14 -3.16
C GLU A 74 -3.96 12.70 -3.65
N PRO A 75 -3.87 13.26 -4.87
CA PRO A 75 -2.60 13.66 -5.47
C PRO A 75 -1.73 14.57 -4.60
N ASP A 76 -2.31 15.61 -4.00
CA ASP A 76 -1.58 16.55 -3.14
C ASP A 76 -1.07 15.87 -1.86
N HIS A 77 -1.82 14.90 -1.33
CA HIS A 77 -1.39 14.13 -0.15
C HIS A 77 -0.26 13.16 -0.52
N LEU A 78 -0.34 12.52 -1.69
CA LEU A 78 0.73 11.65 -2.19
C LEU A 78 2.04 12.43 -2.38
N ASP A 79 1.97 13.64 -2.96
CA ASP A 79 3.11 14.52 -3.14
C ASP A 79 3.76 14.86 -1.77
N ALA A 80 2.94 15.13 -0.75
CA ALA A 80 3.42 15.37 0.62
C ALA A 80 4.05 14.12 1.26
N VAL A 81 3.47 12.93 1.08
CA VAL A 81 4.00 11.65 1.58
C VAL A 81 5.37 11.35 0.95
N ILE A 82 5.50 11.54 -0.37
CA ILE A 82 6.77 11.37 -1.08
C ILE A 82 7.81 12.36 -0.53
N GLY A 83 7.43 13.62 -0.35
CA GLY A 83 8.29 14.64 0.26
C GLY A 83 8.79 14.26 1.65
N ASP A 84 7.90 13.76 2.54
CA ASP A 84 8.28 13.29 3.88
C ASP A 84 9.25 12.10 3.82
N CYS A 85 8.95 11.11 2.96
CA CYS A 85 9.79 9.93 2.79
C CYS A 85 11.21 10.29 2.32
N LEU A 86 11.33 11.19 1.35
CA LEU A 86 12.60 11.71 0.86
C LEU A 86 13.32 12.53 1.93
N GLY A 87 12.62 13.43 2.62
CA GLY A 87 13.17 14.28 3.68
C GLY A 87 13.70 13.48 4.87
N ARG A 88 13.12 12.31 5.14
CA ARG A 88 13.55 11.36 6.17
C ARG A 88 14.58 10.34 5.69
N GLY A 89 14.92 10.33 4.40
CA GLY A 89 15.84 9.37 3.80
C GLY A 89 15.33 7.94 3.83
N LEU A 90 14.01 7.71 3.73
CA LEU A 90 13.42 6.37 3.67
C LEU A 90 13.70 5.68 2.33
N PHE A 91 13.91 6.48 1.28
CA PHE A 91 14.49 6.11 0.00
C PHE A 91 15.03 7.39 -0.67
N THR A 92 15.81 7.21 -1.73
CA THR A 92 16.30 8.26 -2.63
C THR A 92 15.48 8.32 -3.91
N VAL A 93 15.54 9.45 -4.62
CA VAL A 93 14.89 9.60 -5.94
C VAL A 93 15.40 8.54 -6.93
N GLU A 94 16.70 8.22 -6.89
CA GLU A 94 17.29 7.16 -7.72
C GLU A 94 16.71 5.79 -7.39
N GLU A 95 16.61 5.42 -6.12
CA GLU A 95 15.98 4.16 -5.69
C GLU A 95 14.50 4.09 -6.10
N ALA A 96 13.79 5.22 -6.02
CA ALA A 96 12.40 5.29 -6.47
C ALA A 96 12.29 4.99 -7.98
N TRP A 97 13.06 5.68 -8.83
CA TRP A 97 13.05 5.43 -10.27
C TRP A 97 13.53 4.03 -10.64
N HIS A 98 14.57 3.54 -9.97
CA HIS A 98 15.06 2.17 -10.17
C HIS A 98 13.96 1.14 -9.88
N ARG A 99 13.21 1.31 -8.78
CA ARG A 99 12.11 0.41 -8.42
C ARG A 99 10.95 0.50 -9.41
N LEU A 100 10.56 1.71 -9.78
CA LEU A 100 9.48 1.98 -10.74
C LEU A 100 9.80 1.47 -12.16
N GLY A 101 11.09 1.31 -12.49
CA GLY A 101 11.56 0.76 -13.76
C GLY A 101 11.60 -0.77 -13.83
N GLN A 102 11.36 -1.48 -12.71
CA GLN A 102 11.36 -2.94 -12.72
C GLN A 102 10.14 -3.50 -13.48
N PRO A 103 10.27 -4.68 -14.12
CA PRO A 103 9.22 -5.26 -14.95
C PRO A 103 7.88 -5.44 -14.23
N ASP A 104 7.91 -5.79 -12.94
CA ASP A 104 6.72 -6.05 -12.11
C ASP A 104 6.00 -4.77 -11.63
N MET A 105 6.62 -3.60 -11.82
CA MET A 105 6.02 -2.27 -11.57
C MET A 105 5.63 -1.54 -12.86
N ALA A 106 6.09 -2.02 -14.02
CA ALA A 106 5.83 -1.36 -15.30
C ALA A 106 4.32 -1.22 -15.59
N GLN A 107 3.53 -2.21 -15.17
CA GLN A 107 2.08 -2.26 -15.42
C GLN A 107 1.22 -1.94 -14.19
N ARG A 108 1.82 -1.69 -13.02
CA ARG A 108 1.06 -1.35 -11.81
C ARG A 108 0.54 0.07 -11.88
N HIS A 109 -0.72 0.25 -11.52
CA HIS A 109 -1.39 1.54 -11.57
C HIS A 109 -0.80 2.49 -10.53
N GLY A 110 -0.62 2.01 -9.29
CA GLY A 110 0.03 2.79 -8.24
C GLY A 110 1.43 3.29 -8.63
N ALA A 111 2.20 2.45 -9.33
CA ALA A 111 3.53 2.83 -9.82
C ALA A 111 3.46 3.98 -10.84
N GLU A 112 2.46 3.98 -11.73
CA GLU A 112 2.28 5.08 -12.68
C GLU A 112 1.88 6.39 -11.99
N ILE A 113 1.00 6.33 -10.99
CA ILE A 113 0.63 7.50 -10.18
C ILE A 113 1.88 8.08 -9.50
N VAL A 114 2.75 7.24 -8.93
CA VAL A 114 4.01 7.68 -8.32
C VAL A 114 4.97 8.29 -9.36
N ARG A 115 5.08 7.73 -10.58
CA ARG A 115 5.88 8.36 -11.66
C ARG A 115 5.38 9.77 -11.97
N GLN A 116 4.07 9.97 -12.01
CA GLN A 116 3.47 11.28 -12.24
C GLN A 116 3.74 12.24 -11.08
N ALA A 117 3.63 11.76 -9.84
CA ALA A 117 3.95 12.53 -8.64
C ALA A 117 5.41 13.01 -8.63
N LEU A 118 6.37 12.12 -8.90
CA LEU A 118 7.79 12.48 -9.00
C LEU A 118 8.03 13.56 -10.07
N ARG A 119 7.36 13.46 -11.23
CA ARG A 119 7.44 14.49 -12.28
C ARG A 119 6.83 15.82 -11.85
N ARG A 120 5.69 15.84 -11.15
CA ARG A 120 5.07 17.07 -10.62
C ARG A 120 6.00 17.78 -9.62
N LEU A 121 6.72 17.01 -8.81
CA LEU A 121 7.71 17.50 -7.86
C LEU A 121 9.02 17.97 -8.51
N GLY A 122 9.18 17.81 -9.83
CA GLY A 122 10.40 18.17 -10.55
C GLY A 122 11.56 17.20 -10.33
N LEU A 123 11.25 15.95 -9.98
CA LEU A 123 12.22 14.89 -9.64
C LEU A 123 12.35 13.83 -10.75
N GLY A 124 12.18 14.23 -12.02
CA GLY A 124 12.18 13.35 -13.19
C GLY A 124 13.40 13.48 -14.09
#